data_AF-A0A959WSD0-F1
#
_entry.id   AF-A0A959WSD0-F1
#
_cell.length_a   1.000
_cell.length_b   1.000
_cell.length_c   1.000
_cell.angle_alpha   90.00
_cell.angle_beta   90.00
_cell.angle_gamma   90.00
#
_symmetry.space_group_name_H-M   'P 1'
#
loop_
_entity.id
_entity.type
_entity.pdbx_description
1 polymer ?
#
loop_
_entity_poly.entity_id
_entity_poly.type
_entity_poly.pdbx_seq_one_letter_code
_entity_poly.pdbx_strand_id
1 'polypeptide(L)' 'MSEELNGTFIDVEVGDSVAGDAALAEKLAEVCPVDIFTVAEGGVGIVRENLDECVLCNLCVEAAPAGTIRIVKLYE' A
#
# COMPACT_ATOMS: atom_id res chain seq x y z
N MET A 1 2.18 -27.63 -2.80
CA MET A 1 1.85 -26.58 -1.82
C MET A 1 2.05 -25.29 -2.58
N SER A 2 0.96 -24.68 -3.03
CA SER A 2 1.00 -23.44 -3.80
C SER A 2 1.50 -22.37 -2.84
N GLU A 3 2.71 -21.85 -3.06
CA GLU A 3 3.12 -20.60 -2.42
C GLU A 3 2.14 -19.52 -2.91
N GLU A 4 1.46 -18.82 -2.00
CA GLU A 4 0.62 -17.68 -2.37
C GLU A 4 1.50 -16.59 -2.96
N LEU A 5 1.38 -16.39 -4.28
CA LEU A 5 2.17 -15.46 -5.08
C LEU A 5 1.64 -14.03 -4.96
N ASN A 6 1.55 -13.51 -3.74
CA ASN A 6 1.03 -12.18 -3.46
C ASN A 6 2.13 -11.11 -3.55
N GLY A 7 1.92 -10.10 -4.40
CA GLY A 7 2.90 -9.04 -4.65
C GLY A 7 4.01 -9.53 -5.58
N THR A 8 3.62 -10.21 -6.66
CA THR A 8 4.55 -10.72 -7.69
C THR A 8 4.88 -9.64 -8.71
N PHE A 9 3.93 -8.77 -9.03
CA PHE A 9 4.05 -7.72 -10.04
C PHE A 9 4.17 -6.34 -9.41
N ILE A 10 3.45 -6.11 -8.32
CA ILE A 10 3.44 -4.83 -7.63
C ILE A 10 3.79 -5.02 -6.16
N ASP A 11 4.61 -4.11 -5.63
CA ASP A 11 4.77 -3.92 -4.20
C ASP A 11 4.50 -2.46 -3.84
N VAL A 12 4.28 -2.21 -2.55
CA VAL A 12 4.11 -0.85 -2.02
C VAL A 12 5.04 -0.68 -0.83
N GLU A 13 5.89 0.34 -0.90
CA GLU A 13 6.77 0.73 0.19
C GLU A 13 6.12 1.89 0.97
N VAL A 14 6.09 1.74 2.30
CA VAL A 14 5.66 2.76 3.26
C VAL A 14 6.86 3.21 4.05
N GLY A 15 7.15 4.50 4.06
CA GLY A 15 8.27 5.07 4.79
C GLY A 15 8.09 4.97 6.31
N ASP A 16 9.18 4.68 7.04
CA ASP A 16 9.17 4.51 8.50
C ASP A 16 8.60 5.72 9.26
N SER A 17 8.71 6.92 8.69
CA SER A 17 8.20 8.17 9.29
C SER A 17 6.68 8.23 9.35
N VAL A 18 5.97 7.46 8.53
CA VAL A 18 4.50 7.46 8.45
C VAL A 18 3.87 6.09 8.68
N ALA A 19 4.68 5.03 8.78
CA ALA A 19 4.19 3.68 9.07
C ALA A 19 3.34 3.61 10.35
N GLY A 20 3.66 4.45 11.33
CA GLY A 20 2.95 4.59 12.61
C GLY A 20 1.66 5.42 12.60
N ASP A 21 1.31 6.04 11.48
CA ASP A 21 0.25 7.05 11.43
C ASP A 21 -1.12 6.42 11.13
N ALA A 22 -1.97 6.34 12.16
CA ALA A 22 -3.33 5.79 12.04
C ALA A 22 -4.25 6.67 11.16
N ALA A 23 -4.10 7.99 11.20
CA ALA A 23 -4.91 8.89 10.37
C ALA A 23 -4.53 8.76 8.89
N LEU A 24 -3.24 8.57 8.61
CA LEU A 24 -2.80 8.24 7.26
C LEU A 24 -3.32 6.86 6.83
N ALA A 25 -3.30 5.86 7.71
CA ALA A 25 -3.82 4.53 7.40
C ALA A 25 -5.30 4.55 7.00
N GLU A 26 -6.14 5.30 7.75
CA GLU A 26 -7.56 5.49 7.41
C GLU A 26 -7.73 6.14 6.04
N LYS A 27 -6.95 7.21 5.78
CA LYS A 27 -6.99 7.90 4.49
C LYS A 27 -6.56 6.98 3.33
N LEU A 28 -5.50 6.20 3.52
CA LEU A 28 -4.99 5.27 2.51
C LEU A 28 -5.99 4.13 2.21
N ALA A 29 -6.68 3.63 3.24
CA ALA A 29 -7.74 2.65 3.08
C ALA A 29 -8.95 3.23 2.32
N GLU A 30 -9.31 4.49 2.56
CA GLU A 30 -10.41 5.16 1.85
C GLU A 30 -10.11 5.40 0.36
N VAL A 31 -8.89 5.82 0.03
CA VAL A 31 -8.55 6.26 -1.35
C VAL A 31 -8.11 5.11 -2.26
N CYS A 32 -7.72 3.96 -1.72
CA CYS A 32 -7.25 2.85 -2.52
C CYS A 32 -8.44 2.08 -3.11
N PRO A 33 -8.63 2.08 -4.45
CA PRO A 33 -9.82 1.47 -5.06
C PRO A 33 -9.84 -0.07 -5.00
N VAL A 34 -8.75 -0.68 -4.54
CA VAL A 34 -8.54 -2.14 -4.49
C VAL A 34 -8.08 -2.59 -3.10
N ASP A 35 -8.30 -1.77 -2.07
CA ASP A 35 -8.11 -2.16 -0.67
C ASP A 35 -6.71 -2.71 -0.32
N ILE A 36 -5.64 -2.15 -0.90
CA ILE A 36 -4.25 -2.53 -0.55
C ILE A 36 -3.89 -2.12 0.88
N PHE A 37 -4.51 -1.04 1.39
CA PHE A 37 -4.17 -0.48 2.70
C PHE A 37 -5.26 -0.78 3.73
N THR A 38 -4.84 -0.98 4.97
CA THR A 38 -5.72 -1.17 6.12
C THR A 38 -5.17 -0.46 7.35
N VAL A 39 -6.02 -0.27 8.37
CA VAL A 39 -5.62 0.29 9.66
C VAL A 39 -5.21 -0.87 10.57
N ALA A 40 -3.91 -0.99 10.82
CA ALA A 40 -3.35 -1.96 11.77
C ALA A 40 -3.21 -1.31 13.16
N GLU A 41 -3.04 -2.13 14.21
CA GLU A 41 -2.83 -1.63 15.58
C GLU A 41 -1.64 -0.67 15.71
N GLY A 42 -0.68 -0.73 14.78
CA GLY A 42 0.51 0.11 14.74
C GLY A 42 0.55 1.16 13.62
N GLY A 43 -0.56 1.42 12.91
CA GLY A 43 -0.62 2.41 11.82
C GLY A 43 -0.96 1.79 10.46
N VAL A 44 -0.17 2.08 9.43
CA VAL A 44 -0.44 1.65 8.05
C VAL A 44 -0.18 0.16 7.90
N GLY A 45 -1.25 -0.61 7.64
CA GLY A 45 -1.19 -2.02 7.25
C GLY A 45 -1.29 -2.20 5.73
N ILE A 46 -0.69 -3.29 5.24
CA ILE A 46 -0.75 -3.69 3.82
C ILE A 46 -1.43 -5.05 3.70
N VAL A 47 -2.49 -5.12 2.89
CA VAL A 47 -3.18 -6.35 2.50
C VAL A 47 -2.46 -6.93 1.30
N ARG A 48 -1.52 -7.85 1.55
CA ARG A 48 -0.61 -8.39 0.51
C ARG A 48 -1.34 -9.05 -0.66
N GLU A 49 -2.47 -9.71 -0.40
CA GLU A 49 -3.31 -10.37 -1.40
C GLU A 49 -3.82 -9.40 -2.49
N ASN A 50 -3.93 -8.10 -2.16
CA ASN A 50 -4.44 -7.08 -3.07
C ASN A 50 -3.34 -6.32 -3.83
N LEU A 51 -2.06 -6.59 -3.56
CA LEU A 51 -0.94 -5.83 -4.15
C LEU A 51 -0.97 -5.85 -5.68
N ASP A 52 -1.21 -7.03 -6.26
CA ASP A 52 -1.21 -7.22 -7.72
C ASP A 52 -2.48 -6.70 -8.41
N GLU A 53 -3.50 -6.31 -7.64
CA GLU A 53 -4.70 -5.62 -8.14
C GLU A 53 -4.47 -4.11 -8.33
N CYS A 54 -3.27 -3.59 -8.00
CA CYS A 54 -2.96 -2.18 -8.13
C CYS A 54 -3.11 -1.67 -9.58
N VAL A 55 -4.05 -0.74 -9.80
CA VAL A 55 -4.31 -0.11 -11.11
C VAL A 55 -3.43 1.12 -11.42
N LEU A 56 -2.37 1.36 -10.63
CA LEU A 56 -1.44 2.49 -10.80
C LEU A 56 -2.12 3.88 -10.82
N CYS A 57 -3.19 4.06 -10.05
CA CYS A 57 -3.94 5.32 -9.99
C CYS A 57 -3.19 6.48 -9.29
N ASN A 58 -2.12 6.19 -8.53
CA ASN A 58 -1.34 7.12 -7.72
C ASN A 58 -2.08 7.83 -6.56
N LEU A 59 -3.34 7.50 -6.28
CA LEU A 59 -4.10 8.11 -5.19
C LEU A 59 -3.44 7.97 -3.81
N CYS A 60 -2.81 6.82 -3.53
CA CYS A 60 -2.07 6.60 -2.28
C CYS A 60 -0.83 7.50 -2.15
N VAL A 61 -0.14 7.79 -3.26
CA VAL A 61 1.03 8.67 -3.30
C VAL A 61 0.62 10.12 -3.10
N GLU A 62 -0.51 10.53 -3.68
CA GLU A 62 -1.07 11.88 -3.53
C GLU A 62 -1.68 12.12 -2.14
N ALA A 63 -2.21 11.06 -1.52
CA ALA A 63 -2.81 11.14 -0.20
C ALA A 63 -1.77 11.30 0.93
N ALA A 64 -0.53 10.86 0.70
CA ALA A 64 0.54 10.85 1.68
C ALA A 64 1.56 12.00 1.49
N PRO A 65 2.36 12.34 2.51
CA PRO A 65 3.48 13.25 2.34
C PRO A 65 4.44 12.77 1.23
N ALA A 66 4.99 13.71 0.46
CA ALA A 66 5.84 13.40 -0.67
C ALA A 66 7.00 12.46 -0.28
N GLY A 67 7.16 11.37 -1.04
CA GLY A 67 8.23 10.39 -0.83
C GLY A 67 8.00 9.38 0.29
N THR A 68 6.84 9.39 0.95
CA THR A 68 6.53 8.45 2.05
C THR A 68 5.74 7.22 1.62
N ILE A 69 5.15 7.23 0.43
CA ILE A 69 4.52 6.06 -0.22
C ILE A 69 5.12 5.90 -1.61
N ARG A 70 5.48 4.67 -1.97
CA ARG A 70 5.99 4.34 -3.30
C ARG A 70 5.35 3.06 -3.83
N ILE A 71 4.85 3.13 -5.07
CA ILE A 71 4.41 1.94 -5.82
C ILE A 71 5.64 1.40 -6.57
N VAL A 72 5.99 0.13 -6.33
CA VAL A 72 7.14 -0.54 -6.94
C VAL A 72 6.62 -1.55 -7.95
N LYS A 73 7.01 -1.38 -9.22
CA LYS A 73 6.81 -2.40 -10.25
C LYS A 73 7.96 -3.40 -10.14
N LEU A 74 7.63 -4.67 -9.93
CA LEU A 74 8.60 -5.78 -9.83
C LEU A 74 8.92 -6.39 -11.20
N TYR A 75 8.46 -5.74 -12.27
CA TYR A 75 8.65 -6.12 -13.66
C TYR A 75 9.16 -4.91 -14.45
N GLU A 76 9.85 -5.19 -15.56
CA GLU A 76 10.35 -4.20 -16.53
C GLU A 76 9.32 -3.90 -17.64
#